data_AF-A0A172T5N2-F1
#
_entry.id   AF-A0A172T5N2-F1
#
_cell.length_a   1.000
_cell.length_b   1.000
_cell.length_c   1.000
_cell.angle_alpha   90.00
_cell.angle_beta   90.00
_cell.angle_gamma   90.00
#
_symmetry.space_group_name_H-M   'P 1'
#
loop_
_entity.id
_entity.type
_entity.pdbx_description
1 polymer ?
#
loop_
_entity_poly.entity_id
_entity_poly.type
_entity_poly.pdbx_seq_one_letter_code
_entity_poly.pdbx_strand_id
1 'polypeptide(L)'
;MDSLLHLITNFFELVMNAFGKIKRFSRRFAKKSSQILTLAIIHYDGRGLQSVLKEFSLEVNTADVLIARNITQDELKLVKKLLKKSVVFFDKNGVLIFKHGNIANFVSNFDVQKLRALEKHGTKVIVTLDKKVAWMISQMFPFYCVVPGEPFQETVITAPIPLTRNSDGFYFSKIAYRNQVTIIDLNIEILKDFKVN
;
A
#
# COMPACT_ATOMS: atom_id res chain seq x y z
N MET A 1 20.06 41.29 34.34
CA MET A 1 19.69 39.98 33.76
C MET A 1 18.70 40.10 32.59
N ASP A 2 18.04 41.26 32.41
CA ASP A 2 16.94 41.42 31.44
C ASP A 2 17.38 41.53 29.96
N SER A 3 18.61 41.97 29.69
CA SER A 3 19.14 42.15 28.33
C SER A 3 19.36 40.82 27.58
N LEU A 4 19.76 39.75 28.29
CA LEU A 4 20.03 38.45 27.67
C LEU A 4 18.73 37.72 27.30
N LEU A 5 17.71 37.83 28.15
CA LEU A 5 16.40 37.25 27.89
C LEU A 5 15.75 37.88 26.65
N HIS A 6 15.89 39.20 26.50
CA HIS A 6 15.31 39.93 25.38
C HIS A 6 15.99 39.63 24.03
N LEU A 7 17.30 39.34 24.06
CA LEU A 7 18.06 38.91 22.89
C LEU A 7 17.67 37.50 22.46
N ILE A 8 17.45 36.60 23.42
CA ILE A 8 17.03 35.23 23.16
C ILE A 8 15.60 35.20 22.59
N THR A 9 14.66 35.95 23.16
CA THR A 9 13.27 36.00 22.65
C THR A 9 13.20 36.57 21.23
N ASN A 10 13.94 37.66 20.96
CA ASN A 10 13.99 38.25 19.63
C ASN A 10 14.62 37.30 18.59
N PHE A 11 15.65 36.54 18.97
CA PHE A 11 16.25 35.53 18.10
C PHE A 11 15.28 34.38 17.79
N PHE A 12 14.56 33.90 18.80
CA PHE A 12 13.55 32.86 18.63
C PHE A 12 12.39 33.30 17.74
N GLU A 13 11.91 34.54 17.86
CA GLU A 13 10.85 35.06 16.97
C GLU A 13 11.32 35.18 15.52
N LEU A 14 12.57 35.61 15.30
CA LEU A 14 13.16 35.72 13.97
C LEU A 14 13.31 34.34 13.30
N VAL A 15 13.78 33.36 14.07
CA VAL A 15 13.91 31.96 13.64
C VAL A 15 12.53 31.37 13.33
N MET A 16 11.55 31.54 14.22
CA MET A 16 10.19 31.02 14.02
C MET A 16 9.49 31.65 12.80
N ASN A 17 9.70 32.94 12.55
CA ASN A 17 9.19 33.62 11.37
C ASN A 17 9.89 33.16 10.07
N ALA A 18 11.18 32.86 10.12
CA ALA A 18 11.91 32.26 8.99
C ALA A 18 11.41 30.85 8.68
N PHE A 19 11.21 29.99 9.69
CA PHE A 19 10.61 28.66 9.53
C PHE A 19 9.17 28.73 8.97
N GLY A 20 8.37 29.70 9.42
CA GLY A 20 7.01 29.93 8.92
C GLY A 20 6.97 30.31 7.44
N LYS A 21 7.93 31.11 6.95
CA LYS A 21 8.06 31.48 5.53
C LYS A 21 8.57 30.32 4.69
N ILE A 22 9.55 29.55 5.17
CA ILE A 22 10.09 28.35 4.48
C ILE A 22 8.99 27.29 4.32
N LYS A 23 8.13 27.09 5.34
CA LYS A 23 7.00 26.14 5.29
C LYS A 23 5.89 26.57 4.31
N ARG A 24 5.75 27.88 4.02
CA ARG A 24 4.83 28.41 3.00
C ARG A 24 5.43 28.34 1.60
N PHE A 25 6.75 28.50 1.47
CA PHE A 25 7.45 28.35 0.20
C PHE A 25 7.52 26.88 -0.26
N SER A 26 7.73 25.93 0.66
CA SER A 26 7.68 24.50 0.34
C SER A 26 6.30 24.03 -0.12
N ARG A 27 5.22 24.64 0.36
CA ARG A 27 3.85 24.38 -0.13
C ARG A 27 3.63 24.85 -1.57
N ARG A 28 4.31 25.90 -2.03
CA ARG A 28 4.22 26.37 -3.43
C ARG A 28 5.11 25.58 -4.40
N PHE A 29 6.14 24.90 -3.88
CA PHE A 29 7.03 24.01 -4.64
C PHE A 29 6.68 22.52 -4.53
N ALA A 30 5.54 22.17 -3.94
CA ALA A 30 4.92 20.86 -4.12
C ALA A 30 4.41 20.74 -5.58
N LYS A 31 5.37 20.65 -6.51
CA LYS A 31 5.22 20.14 -7.86
C LYS A 31 4.32 18.91 -7.78
N LYS A 32 3.27 18.92 -8.60
CA LYS A 32 2.47 17.78 -9.10
C LYS A 32 3.21 16.45 -8.86
N SER A 33 3.12 15.92 -7.63
CA SER A 33 3.78 14.67 -7.29
C SER A 33 2.89 13.62 -7.91
N SER A 34 3.37 12.94 -8.96
CA SER A 34 2.79 11.69 -9.38
C SER A 34 2.63 10.84 -8.12
N GLN A 35 1.39 10.65 -7.65
CA GLN A 35 1.14 9.96 -6.38
C GLN A 35 1.38 8.47 -6.63
N ILE A 36 2.64 8.06 -6.57
CA ILE A 36 3.03 6.66 -6.61
C ILE A 36 2.72 6.06 -5.23
N LEU A 37 2.15 4.86 -5.25
CA LEU A 37 1.94 4.04 -4.07
C LEU A 37 2.79 2.77 -4.21
N THR A 38 3.72 2.55 -3.29
CA THR A 38 4.59 1.38 -3.31
C THR A 38 3.95 0.24 -2.54
N LEU A 39 3.70 -0.88 -3.23
CA LEU A 39 3.20 -2.12 -2.67
C LEU A 39 4.35 -3.10 -2.47
N ALA A 40 4.43 -3.72 -1.29
CA ALA A 40 5.24 -4.92 -1.07
C ALA A 40 4.34 -6.15 -0.88
N ILE A 41 4.58 -7.18 -1.68
CA ILE A 41 3.97 -8.49 -1.50
C ILE A 41 5.04 -9.42 -0.93
N ILE A 42 4.82 -9.89 0.30
CA ILE A 42 5.72 -10.80 1.00
C ILE A 42 5.26 -12.23 0.68
N HIS A 43 6.08 -12.95 -0.08
CA HIS A 43 5.90 -14.37 -0.36
C HIS A 43 6.68 -15.13 0.70
N TYR A 44 5.97 -15.88 1.53
CA TYR A 44 6.50 -16.44 2.75
C TYR A 44 6.04 -17.88 2.92
N ASP A 45 6.97 -18.83 2.86
CA ASP A 45 6.67 -20.27 2.91
C ASP A 45 6.24 -20.79 4.30
N GLY A 46 6.07 -19.89 5.28
CA GLY A 46 5.70 -20.22 6.66
C GLY A 46 6.89 -20.52 7.57
N ARG A 47 8.15 -20.32 7.12
CA ARG A 47 9.34 -20.56 7.95
C ARG A 47 10.30 -19.38 7.99
N GLY A 48 10.53 -18.82 9.19
CA GLY A 48 11.58 -17.84 9.44
C GLY A 48 11.23 -16.41 9.00
N LEU A 49 10.00 -15.94 9.25
CA LEU A 49 9.54 -14.60 8.88
C LEU A 49 10.50 -13.48 9.29
N GLN A 50 11.09 -13.57 10.48
CA GLN A 50 12.05 -12.56 10.96
C GLN A 50 13.28 -12.45 10.06
N SER A 51 13.75 -13.57 9.51
CA SER A 51 14.86 -13.58 8.54
C SER A 51 14.46 -12.87 7.27
N VAL A 52 13.28 -13.19 6.72
CA VAL A 52 12.73 -12.57 5.50
C VAL A 52 12.57 -11.06 5.70
N LEU A 53 11.98 -10.62 6.80
CA LEU A 53 11.80 -9.19 7.09
C LEU A 53 13.12 -8.45 7.30
N LYS A 54 14.16 -9.15 7.79
CA LYS A 54 15.50 -8.57 7.97
C LYS A 54 16.23 -8.45 6.64
N GLU A 55 16.19 -9.51 5.83
CA GLU A 55 16.78 -9.58 4.50
C GLU A 55 16.20 -8.50 3.59
N PHE A 56 14.87 -8.40 3.51
CA PHE A 56 14.14 -7.43 2.68
C PHE A 56 13.71 -6.18 3.46
N SER A 57 14.51 -5.78 4.44
CA SER A 57 14.13 -4.68 5.34
C SER A 57 13.99 -3.35 4.61
N LEU A 58 14.75 -3.11 3.55
CA LEU A 58 14.67 -1.89 2.76
C LEU A 58 13.31 -1.82 2.05
N GLU A 59 12.96 -2.87 1.32
CA GLU A 59 11.70 -3.04 0.57
C GLU A 59 10.49 -2.91 1.49
N VAL A 60 10.51 -3.62 2.62
CA VAL A 60 9.44 -3.57 3.62
C VAL A 60 9.34 -2.17 4.23
N ASN A 61 10.45 -1.44 4.36
CA ASN A 61 10.47 -0.10 4.93
C ASN A 61 9.98 0.99 3.99
N THR A 62 10.27 0.88 2.69
CA THR A 62 9.88 1.85 1.66
C THR A 62 8.43 1.70 1.21
N ALA A 63 7.81 0.53 1.39
CA ALA A 63 6.44 0.30 0.94
C ALA A 63 5.37 1.03 1.79
N ASP A 64 4.34 1.52 1.12
CA ASP A 64 3.13 2.11 1.73
C ASP A 64 2.11 1.04 2.13
N VAL A 65 2.07 -0.05 1.36
CA VAL A 65 1.15 -1.19 1.56
C VAL A 65 1.95 -2.49 1.66
N LEU A 66 1.64 -3.31 2.65
CA LEU A 66 2.17 -4.66 2.80
C LEU A 66 1.07 -5.71 2.66
N ILE A 67 1.28 -6.71 1.81
CA ILE A 67 0.38 -7.86 1.66
C ILE A 67 1.19 -9.13 1.89
N ALA A 68 0.69 -10.05 2.72
CA ALA A 68 1.39 -11.31 3.01
C ALA A 68 0.40 -12.45 3.25
N ARG A 69 0.80 -13.69 2.93
CA ARG A 69 0.11 -14.93 3.31
C ARG A 69 0.99 -15.78 4.20
N ASN A 70 0.43 -16.89 4.70
CA ASN A 70 1.10 -17.85 5.56
C ASN A 70 1.64 -17.28 6.87
N ILE A 71 1.10 -16.14 7.32
CA ILE A 71 1.50 -15.55 8.58
C ILE A 71 0.78 -16.30 9.71
N THR A 72 1.52 -16.65 10.76
CA THR A 72 0.94 -17.24 11.97
C THR A 72 0.53 -16.17 12.98
N GLN A 73 -0.33 -16.52 13.93
CA GLN A 73 -0.74 -15.61 15.00
C GLN A 73 0.43 -15.15 15.88
N ASP A 74 1.42 -16.01 16.10
CA ASP A 74 2.62 -15.65 16.88
C ASP A 74 3.50 -14.64 16.14
N GLU A 75 3.63 -14.80 14.82
CA GLU A 75 4.38 -13.90 13.95
C GLU A 75 3.72 -12.52 13.82
N LEU A 76 2.40 -12.41 14.03
CA LEU A 76 1.72 -11.11 14.04
C LEU A 76 2.33 -10.13 15.04
N LYS A 77 2.87 -10.61 16.17
CA LYS A 77 3.54 -9.75 17.16
C LYS A 77 4.78 -9.07 16.57
N LEU A 78 5.49 -9.74 15.66
CA LEU A 78 6.67 -9.19 14.99
C LEU A 78 6.27 -8.13 13.96
N VAL A 79 5.24 -8.41 13.14
CA VAL A 79 4.80 -7.50 12.08
C VAL A 79 3.92 -6.36 12.57
N LYS A 80 3.37 -6.40 13.79
CA LYS A 80 2.72 -5.25 14.45
C LYS A 80 3.65 -4.05 14.63
N LYS A 81 4.97 -4.21 14.52
CA LYS A 81 5.88 -3.04 14.47
C LYS A 81 5.75 -2.25 13.16
N LEU A 82 5.12 -2.84 12.13
CA LEU A 82 4.92 -2.26 10.80
C LEU A 82 3.60 -1.47 10.66
N LEU A 83 2.87 -1.23 11.75
CA LEU A 83 1.57 -0.52 11.77
C LEU A 83 1.59 0.92 11.26
N LYS A 84 2.75 1.48 10.92
CA LYS A 84 2.82 2.78 10.24
C LYS A 84 2.33 2.72 8.79
N LYS A 85 2.07 1.52 8.26
CA LYS A 85 1.73 1.22 6.86
C LYS A 85 0.35 0.57 6.77
N SER A 86 -0.29 0.64 5.61
CA SER A 86 -1.48 -0.18 5.38
C SER A 86 -1.05 -1.64 5.20
N VAL A 87 -1.70 -2.58 5.88
CA VAL A 87 -1.32 -3.99 5.79
C VAL A 87 -2.54 -4.88 5.64
N VAL A 88 -2.39 -5.99 4.91
CA VAL A 88 -3.39 -7.05 4.78
C VAL A 88 -2.68 -8.40 4.84
N PHE A 89 -2.87 -9.14 5.93
CA PHE A 89 -2.19 -10.42 6.17
C PHE A 89 -3.18 -11.56 6.34
N PHE A 90 -2.83 -12.69 5.73
CA PHE A 90 -3.61 -13.93 5.79
C PHE A 90 -2.78 -15.05 6.41
N ASP A 91 -3.49 -16.03 6.98
CA ASP A 91 -2.89 -17.31 7.34
C ASP A 91 -2.68 -18.21 6.11
N LYS A 92 -2.20 -19.44 6.37
CA LYS A 92 -1.98 -20.47 5.34
C LYS A 92 -3.25 -20.94 4.63
N ASN A 93 -4.41 -20.79 5.26
CA ASN A 93 -5.70 -21.19 4.72
C ASN A 93 -6.37 -20.05 3.93
N GLY A 94 -5.75 -18.87 3.88
CA GLY A 94 -6.36 -17.68 3.28
C GLY A 94 -7.37 -16.97 4.19
N VAL A 95 -7.36 -17.24 5.50
CA VAL A 95 -8.16 -16.48 6.45
C VAL A 95 -7.46 -15.15 6.71
N LEU A 96 -8.18 -14.03 6.59
CA LEU A 96 -7.65 -12.72 6.98
C LEU A 96 -7.41 -12.72 8.49
N ILE A 97 -6.16 -12.57 8.91
CA ILE A 97 -5.78 -12.56 10.32
C ILE A 97 -5.42 -11.16 10.83
N PHE A 98 -5.02 -10.26 9.94
CA PHE A 98 -4.65 -8.90 10.34
C PHE A 98 -4.83 -7.89 9.21
N LYS A 99 -5.38 -6.72 9.54
CA LYS A 99 -5.56 -5.60 8.63
C LYS A 99 -5.34 -4.28 9.37
N HIS A 100 -4.59 -3.37 8.75
CA HIS A 100 -4.38 -2.01 9.26
C HIS A 100 -4.37 -1.00 8.10
N GLY A 101 -4.71 0.26 8.40
CA GLY A 101 -4.76 1.34 7.42
C GLY A 101 -5.99 1.28 6.51
N ASN A 102 -6.14 2.30 5.66
CA ASN A 102 -7.30 2.50 4.80
C ASN A 102 -6.96 2.46 3.29
N ILE A 103 -5.68 2.47 2.94
CA ILE A 103 -5.24 2.44 1.53
C ILE A 103 -5.55 1.07 0.92
N ALA A 104 -5.37 0.01 1.69
CA ALA A 104 -5.65 -1.36 1.29
C ALA A 104 -6.76 -1.99 2.13
N ASN A 105 -7.68 -2.71 1.49
CA ASN A 105 -8.76 -3.43 2.16
C ASN A 105 -8.94 -4.83 1.59
N PHE A 106 -9.38 -5.77 2.43
CA PHE A 106 -9.75 -7.12 2.00
C PHE A 106 -11.23 -7.22 1.63
N VAL A 107 -11.52 -7.91 0.54
CA VAL A 107 -12.86 -8.23 0.09
C VAL A 107 -12.94 -9.72 -0.31
N SER A 108 -13.85 -10.45 0.33
CA SER A 108 -14.08 -11.88 0.11
C SER A 108 -14.96 -12.18 -1.10
N ASN A 109 -15.80 -11.24 -1.53
CA ASN A 109 -16.83 -11.43 -2.55
C ASN A 109 -17.15 -10.11 -3.27
N PHE A 110 -17.69 -10.20 -4.49
CA PHE A 110 -18.10 -9.01 -5.23
C PHE A 110 -19.39 -8.41 -4.64
N ASP A 111 -19.28 -7.26 -3.99
CA ASP A 111 -20.39 -6.49 -3.41
C ASP A 111 -20.25 -5.01 -3.80
N VAL A 112 -21.17 -4.54 -4.64
CA VAL A 112 -21.14 -3.19 -5.20
C VAL A 112 -21.26 -2.12 -4.10
N GLN A 113 -22.12 -2.30 -3.12
CA GLN A 113 -22.34 -1.28 -2.07
C GLN A 113 -21.10 -1.14 -1.20
N LYS A 114 -20.51 -2.26 -0.80
CA LYS A 114 -19.25 -2.30 -0.04
C LYS A 114 -18.11 -1.68 -0.83
N LEU A 115 -17.96 -2.02 -2.11
CA LEU A 115 -16.91 -1.48 -2.97
C LEU A 115 -17.06 0.04 -3.18
N ARG A 116 -18.28 0.55 -3.37
CA ARG A 116 -18.53 2.00 -3.43
C ARG A 116 -18.19 2.71 -2.12
N ALA A 117 -18.49 2.10 -0.97
CA ALA A 117 -18.10 2.67 0.32
C ALA A 117 -16.57 2.75 0.45
N LEU A 118 -15.86 1.67 0.10
CA LEU A 118 -14.40 1.64 0.13
C LEU A 118 -13.77 2.70 -0.78
N GLU A 119 -14.36 2.92 -1.96
CA GLU A 119 -13.94 3.94 -2.93
C GLU A 119 -14.06 5.35 -2.33
N LYS A 120 -15.20 5.65 -1.70
CA LYS A 120 -15.47 6.93 -1.03
C LYS A 120 -14.51 7.17 0.14
N HIS A 121 -14.14 6.13 0.86
CA HIS A 121 -13.18 6.20 1.96
C HIS A 121 -11.71 6.25 1.51
N GLY A 122 -11.45 6.32 0.20
CA GLY A 122 -10.11 6.54 -0.34
C GLY A 122 -9.26 5.27 -0.46
N THR A 123 -9.88 4.08 -0.36
CA THR A 123 -9.20 2.81 -0.66
C THR A 123 -8.66 2.85 -2.09
N LYS A 124 -7.43 2.34 -2.29
CA LYS A 124 -6.75 2.27 -3.59
C LYS A 124 -6.44 0.84 -3.99
N VAL A 125 -6.18 -0.02 -3.02
CA VAL A 125 -5.83 -1.43 -3.23
C VAL A 125 -6.90 -2.31 -2.61
N ILE A 126 -7.45 -3.23 -3.39
CA ILE A 126 -8.31 -4.30 -2.91
C ILE A 126 -7.53 -5.60 -2.93
N VAL A 127 -7.55 -6.31 -1.81
CA VAL A 127 -6.97 -7.63 -1.70
C VAL A 127 -8.11 -8.63 -1.69
N THR A 128 -8.01 -9.69 -2.48
CA THR A 128 -8.97 -10.79 -2.50
C THR A 128 -8.24 -12.10 -2.74
N LEU A 129 -8.88 -13.23 -2.47
CA LEU A 129 -8.30 -14.55 -2.73
C LEU A 129 -8.90 -15.23 -3.95
N ASP A 130 -9.94 -14.62 -4.53
CA ASP A 130 -10.59 -15.12 -5.74
C ASP A 130 -10.15 -14.28 -6.95
N LYS A 131 -9.47 -14.93 -7.90
CA LYS A 131 -9.04 -14.33 -9.16
C LYS A 131 -10.21 -13.74 -9.93
N LYS A 132 -11.36 -14.44 -10.02
CA LYS A 132 -12.54 -13.95 -10.73
C LYS A 132 -13.07 -12.66 -10.11
N VAL A 133 -13.11 -12.59 -8.78
CA VAL A 133 -13.53 -11.38 -8.06
C VAL A 133 -12.57 -10.22 -8.34
N ALA A 134 -11.25 -10.45 -8.30
CA ALA A 134 -10.26 -9.41 -8.63
C ALA A 134 -10.45 -8.83 -10.04
N TRP A 135 -10.67 -9.70 -11.03
CA TRP A 135 -10.96 -9.31 -12.41
C TRP A 135 -12.24 -8.48 -12.52
N MET A 136 -13.35 -8.95 -11.93
CA MET A 136 -14.63 -8.22 -11.94
C MET A 136 -14.51 -6.83 -11.30
N ILE A 137 -13.85 -6.73 -10.15
CA ILE A 137 -13.65 -5.44 -9.47
C ILE A 137 -12.87 -4.47 -10.35
N SER A 138 -11.78 -4.94 -10.96
CA SER A 138 -10.89 -4.08 -11.76
C SER A 138 -11.58 -3.53 -13.01
N GLN A 139 -12.58 -4.23 -13.56
CA GLN A 139 -13.35 -3.74 -14.71
C GLN A 139 -14.37 -2.64 -14.34
N MET A 140 -14.78 -2.54 -13.08
CA MET A 140 -15.93 -1.72 -12.66
C MET A 140 -15.59 -0.62 -11.66
N PHE A 141 -14.44 -0.72 -11.00
CA PHE A 141 -14.03 0.18 -9.93
C PHE A 141 -12.59 0.66 -10.09
N PRO A 142 -12.28 1.88 -9.63
CA PRO A 142 -10.94 2.45 -9.72
C PRO A 142 -10.03 1.91 -8.58
N PHE A 143 -9.84 0.59 -8.53
CA PHE A 143 -8.95 -0.07 -7.57
C PHE A 143 -7.90 -0.90 -8.31
N TYR A 144 -6.69 -0.92 -7.76
CA TYR A 144 -5.78 -2.02 -8.02
C TYR A 144 -6.21 -3.23 -7.20
N CYS A 145 -6.33 -4.39 -7.82
CA CYS A 145 -6.66 -5.62 -7.11
C CYS A 145 -5.43 -6.51 -7.02
N VAL A 146 -5.23 -7.12 -5.86
CA VAL A 146 -4.13 -8.04 -5.59
C VAL A 146 -4.70 -9.35 -5.07
N VAL A 147 -4.31 -10.45 -5.71
CA VAL A 147 -4.55 -11.82 -5.26
C VAL A 147 -3.22 -12.39 -4.83
N PRO A 148 -2.86 -12.35 -3.53
CA PRO A 148 -1.60 -12.90 -3.09
C PRO A 148 -1.62 -14.42 -3.24
N GLY A 149 -0.66 -14.94 -4.01
CA GLY A 149 -0.48 -16.36 -4.27
C GLY A 149 0.75 -16.90 -3.54
N GLU A 150 0.68 -18.18 -3.18
CA GLU A 150 1.79 -18.92 -2.60
C GLU A 150 1.84 -20.30 -3.29
N PRO A 151 2.77 -20.54 -4.23
CA PRO A 151 3.98 -19.75 -4.51
C PRO A 151 3.73 -18.46 -5.32
N PHE A 152 4.77 -17.62 -5.48
CA PHE A 152 4.68 -16.31 -6.16
C PHE A 152 3.94 -16.33 -7.49
N GLN A 153 4.12 -17.37 -8.30
CA GLN A 153 3.52 -17.52 -9.63
C GLN A 153 1.98 -17.51 -9.61
N GLU A 154 1.38 -17.79 -8.46
CA GLU A 154 -0.07 -17.72 -8.30
C GLU A 154 -0.57 -16.31 -7.98
N THR A 155 0.34 -15.38 -7.69
CA THR A 155 0.02 -13.99 -7.38
C THR A 155 -0.47 -13.28 -8.63
N VAL A 156 -1.65 -12.67 -8.54
CA VAL A 156 -2.25 -11.91 -9.64
C VAL A 156 -2.43 -10.47 -9.19
N ILE A 157 -2.12 -9.54 -10.08
CA ILE A 157 -2.40 -8.12 -9.87
C ILE A 157 -3.16 -7.63 -11.08
N THR A 158 -4.34 -7.08 -10.83
CA THR A 158 -5.16 -6.47 -11.88
C THR A 158 -5.27 -4.98 -11.63
N ALA A 159 -5.15 -4.23 -12.70
CA ALA A 159 -5.32 -2.78 -12.72
C ALA A 159 -6.69 -2.47 -13.34
N PRO A 160 -7.29 -1.32 -13.02
CA PRO A 160 -8.45 -0.88 -13.76
C PRO A 160 -8.02 -0.57 -15.21
N ILE A 161 -8.77 -1.10 -16.17
CA ILE A 161 -8.53 -0.93 -17.60
C ILE A 161 -9.67 -0.05 -18.12
N PRO A 162 -9.41 1.08 -18.82
CA PRO A 162 -10.49 1.84 -19.43
C PRO A 162 -11.19 0.88 -20.37
N LEU A 163 -12.52 0.86 -20.41
CA LEU A 163 -13.29 -0.04 -21.30
C LEU A 163 -13.01 0.31 -22.77
N THR A 164 -11.81 0.00 -23.25
CA THR A 164 -11.39 -0.01 -24.63
C THR A 164 -11.30 -1.47 -25.03
N ARG A 165 -11.78 -1.77 -26.23
CA ARG A 165 -12.10 -3.08 -26.80
C ARG A 165 -11.01 -4.16 -26.74
N ASN A 166 -9.78 -3.83 -26.32
CA ASN A 166 -8.65 -4.74 -26.19
C ASN A 166 -8.11 -4.66 -24.75
N SER A 167 -8.52 -5.62 -23.92
CA SER A 167 -8.11 -5.73 -22.51
C SER A 167 -7.00 -6.77 -22.38
N ASP A 168 -5.75 -6.36 -22.58
CA ASP A 168 -4.59 -7.22 -22.32
C ASP A 168 -4.14 -7.05 -20.86
N GLY A 169 -4.28 -8.12 -20.06
CA GLY A 169 -3.76 -8.17 -18.70
C GLY A 169 -2.26 -8.49 -18.71
N PHE A 170 -1.49 -7.86 -17.82
CA PHE A 170 -0.06 -8.17 -17.67
C PHE A 170 0.11 -9.43 -16.81
N TYR A 171 0.70 -10.48 -17.40
CA TYR A 171 1.14 -11.68 -16.69
C TYR A 171 2.64 -11.58 -16.39
N PHE A 172 3.02 -11.47 -15.12
CA PHE A 172 4.43 -11.52 -14.72
C PHE A 172 4.84 -12.98 -14.47
N SER A 173 5.70 -13.52 -15.32
CA SER A 173 6.35 -14.82 -15.10
C SER A 173 7.79 -14.59 -14.63
N LYS A 174 8.10 -14.96 -13.39
CA LYS A 174 9.49 -15.02 -12.91
C LYS A 174 9.72 -16.17 -11.93
N ILE A 175 10.98 -16.60 -11.91
CA ILE A 175 11.57 -17.79 -11.28
C ILE A 175 11.21 -17.93 -9.79
N ALA A 176 11.03 -19.17 -9.34
CA ALA A 176 10.63 -19.52 -7.98
C ALA A 176 11.75 -19.26 -6.95
N TYR A 177 11.59 -18.22 -6.13
CA TYR A 177 12.20 -18.16 -4.81
C TYR A 177 11.12 -18.48 -3.77
N ARG A 178 11.45 -19.34 -2.79
CA ARG A 178 10.51 -19.78 -1.74
C ARG A 178 10.11 -18.63 -0.80
N ASN A 179 11.05 -17.75 -0.47
CA ASN A 179 10.82 -16.57 0.33
C ASN A 179 11.35 -15.36 -0.45
N GLN A 180 10.49 -14.38 -0.72
CA GLN A 180 10.87 -13.15 -1.44
C GLN A 180 9.89 -12.02 -1.13
N VAL A 181 10.35 -10.77 -1.28
CA VAL A 181 9.48 -9.58 -1.24
C VAL A 181 9.45 -8.94 -2.62
N THR A 182 8.27 -8.83 -3.20
CA THR A 182 8.06 -8.19 -4.50
C THR A 182 7.59 -6.75 -4.29
N ILE A 183 8.35 -5.78 -4.83
CA ILE A 183 7.99 -4.35 -4.83
C ILE A 183 7.34 -3.95 -6.14
N ILE A 184 6.24 -3.21 -6.04
CA ILE A 184 5.44 -2.75 -7.18
C ILE A 184 4.99 -1.32 -6.93
N ASP A 185 5.35 -0.43 -7.86
CA ASP A 185 4.94 0.96 -7.81
C ASP A 185 3.65 1.16 -8.61
N LEU A 186 2.59 1.57 -7.93
CA LEU A 186 1.26 1.78 -8.49
C LEU A 186 1.03 3.28 -8.71
N ASN A 187 0.69 3.68 -9.92
CA ASN A 187 0.40 5.09 -10.22
C ASN A 187 -1.04 5.44 -9.79
N ILE A 188 -1.23 6.10 -8.65
CA ILE A 188 -2.57 6.43 -8.16
C ILE A 188 -3.26 7.51 -9.00
N GLU A 189 -2.53 8.25 -9.83
CA GLU A 189 -3.15 9.23 -10.74
C GLU A 189 -4.04 8.55 -11.76
N ILE A 190 -3.65 7.38 -12.28
CA ILE A 190 -4.48 6.68 -13.28
C ILE A 190 -5.85 6.31 -12.71
N LEU A 191 -5.96 6.06 -11.39
CA LEU A 191 -7.24 5.76 -10.74
C LEU A 191 -8.21 6.94 -10.74
N LYS A 192 -7.71 8.19 -10.88
CA LYS A 192 -8.57 9.38 -10.99
C LYS A 192 -9.27 9.42 -12.33
N ASP A 193 -8.62 8.96 -13.39
CA ASP A 193 -9.20 8.91 -14.74
C ASP A 193 -10.37 7.92 -14.85
N PHE A 194 -10.46 6.96 -13.91
CA PHE A 194 -11.55 5.99 -13.79
C PHE A 194 -12.72 6.45 -12.93
N LYS A 195 -12.57 7.55 -12.19
CA LYS A 195 -13.68 8.09 -11.41
C LYS A 195 -14.60 8.85 -12.36
N VAL A 196 -15.73 8.22 -12.67
CA VAL A 196 -16.85 8.92 -13.34
C VAL A 196 -17.31 10.00 -12.37
N ASN A 197 -17.18 11.27 -12.78
CA ASN A 197 -17.71 12.42 -12.05
C ASN A 197 -19.24 12.34 -11.93
#